data_AF-A0A171ADN7-F1
#
_entry.id   AF-A0A171ADN7-F1
#
_cell.length_a   1.000
_cell.length_b   1.000
_cell.length_c   1.000
_cell.angle_alpha   90.00
_cell.angle_beta   90.00
_cell.angle_gamma   90.00
#
_symmetry.space_group_name_H-M   'P 1'
#
loop_
_entity.id
_entity.type
_entity.pdbx_description
1 polymer ?
#
loop_
_entity_poly.entity_id
_entity_poly.type
_entity_poly.pdbx_seq_one_letter_code
_entity_poly.pdbx_strand_id
1 'polypeptide(L)'
;MYPVHSSRNKVIVETVSTMSTADVVWQDGSVEKGIPSTELYPIHHLDDQEFFPGDFVIENREEGCMRVYGVVQRVDHAGRTATVKWFRTYTADNVDCPQPALLMENEVSVYDLKDHPDFQYRPGTVVIRVANFQGEDEGCTAGQVLDNYPEGRVCT
;
A
#
# COMPACT_ATOMS: atom_id res chain seq x y z
N MET A 1 7.62 58.37 31.58
CA MET A 1 7.66 56.98 32.05
C MET A 1 7.58 56.10 30.82
N TYR A 2 8.71 55.57 30.36
CA TYR A 2 8.76 54.71 29.17
C TYR A 2 8.55 53.25 29.58
N PRO A 3 7.83 52.42 28.81
CA PRO A 3 7.57 51.04 29.20
C PRO A 3 8.83 50.20 28.96
N VAL A 4 9.30 49.56 30.03
CA VAL A 4 10.35 48.53 30.00
C VAL A 4 9.83 47.39 29.13
N HIS A 5 10.43 47.22 27.95
CA HIS A 5 10.19 46.06 27.12
C HIS A 5 10.66 44.82 27.89
N SER A 6 9.73 43.97 28.29
CA SER A 6 10.04 42.66 28.86
C SER A 6 10.81 41.85 27.82
N SER A 7 12.12 41.75 28.00
CA SER A 7 13.03 40.96 27.19
C SER A 7 12.54 39.51 27.14
N ARG A 8 11.96 39.07 26.02
CA ARG A 8 11.70 37.65 25.80
C ARG A 8 13.06 36.94 25.76
N ASN A 9 13.36 36.11 26.75
CA ASN A 9 14.50 35.22 26.70
C ASN A 9 14.37 34.31 25.47
N LYS A 10 15.22 34.52 24.48
CA LYS A 10 15.36 33.62 23.32
C LYS A 10 16.39 32.57 23.67
N VAL A 11 15.99 31.31 23.64
CA VAL A 11 16.89 30.16 23.80
C VAL A 11 17.35 29.74 22.40
N ILE A 12 18.66 29.72 22.18
CA ILE A 12 19.25 29.19 20.96
C ILE A 12 19.41 27.69 21.15
N VAL A 13 18.91 26.92 20.20
CA VAL A 13 19.09 25.46 20.13
C VAL A 13 19.74 25.09 18.81
N GLU A 14 20.47 23.98 18.80
CA GLU A 14 21.03 23.37 17.60
C GLU A 14 20.61 21.90 17.53
N THR A 15 20.41 21.38 16.32
CA THR A 15 20.18 19.95 16.11
C THR A 15 21.51 19.23 16.13
N VAL A 16 21.74 18.41 17.16
CA VAL A 16 23.01 17.68 17.34
C VAL A 16 23.04 16.38 16.53
N SER A 17 21.89 15.73 16.32
CA SER A 17 21.75 14.52 15.51
C SER A 17 20.29 14.32 15.07
N THR A 18 20.09 13.59 13.96
CA THR A 18 18.79 13.10 13.50
C THR A 18 18.90 11.59 13.31
N MET A 19 17.93 10.85 13.84
CA MET A 19 17.82 9.41 13.69
C MET A 19 16.41 9.06 13.21
N SER A 20 16.32 8.15 12.25
CA SER A 20 15.06 7.61 11.76
C SER A 20 15.07 6.09 11.84
N THR A 21 13.91 5.53 12.10
CA THR A 21 13.66 4.09 12.09
C THR A 21 12.48 3.79 11.17
N ALA A 22 12.41 2.59 10.63
CA ALA A 22 11.30 2.12 9.81
C ALA A 22 10.76 0.78 10.32
N ASP A 23 9.47 0.58 10.12
CA ASP A 23 8.84 -0.74 10.21
C ASP A 23 8.79 -1.30 8.79
N VAL A 24 9.29 -2.52 8.60
CA VAL A 24 9.43 -3.16 7.28
C VAL A 24 8.56 -4.41 7.22
N VAL A 25 7.74 -4.50 6.18
CA VAL A 25 7.03 -5.71 5.79
C VAL A 25 7.90 -6.45 4.77
N TRP A 26 8.40 -7.63 5.16
CA TRP A 26 9.23 -8.47 4.30
C TRP A 26 8.37 -9.28 3.33
N GLN A 27 8.98 -9.81 2.26
CA GLN A 27 8.26 -10.57 1.22
C GLN A 27 7.53 -11.79 1.77
N ASP A 28 8.06 -12.45 2.80
CA ASP A 28 7.43 -13.58 3.47
C ASP A 28 6.21 -13.19 4.33
N GLY A 29 5.88 -11.89 4.39
CA GLY A 29 4.79 -11.32 5.15
C GLY A 29 5.14 -11.02 6.62
N SER A 30 6.37 -11.31 7.06
CA SER A 30 6.81 -10.95 8.40
C SER A 30 7.02 -9.44 8.52
N VAL A 31 6.84 -8.91 9.74
CA VAL A 31 7.03 -7.49 10.03
C VAL A 31 8.11 -7.33 11.08
N GLU A 32 9.12 -6.55 10.74
CA GLU A 32 10.18 -6.14 11.65
C GLU A 32 10.08 -4.64 11.93
N LYS A 33 10.15 -4.26 13.20
CA LYS A 33 9.85 -2.90 13.65
C LYS A 33 11.08 -2.18 14.17
N GLY A 34 11.12 -0.87 13.95
CA GLY A 34 12.15 -0.02 14.52
C GLY A 34 13.55 -0.22 13.93
N ILE A 35 13.66 -0.71 12.70
CA ILE A 35 14.95 -0.90 12.02
C ILE A 35 15.59 0.47 11.78
N PRO A 36 16.83 0.71 12.21
CA PRO A 36 17.54 1.95 11.88
C PRO A 36 17.63 2.14 10.37
N SER A 37 17.31 3.34 9.88
CA SER A 37 17.33 3.61 8.43
C SER A 37 18.72 3.41 7.79
N THR A 38 19.79 3.39 8.60
CA THR A 38 21.17 3.10 8.19
C THR A 38 21.44 1.63 7.90
N GLU A 39 20.55 0.72 8.32
CA GLU A 39 20.65 -0.71 8.06
C GLU A 39 19.85 -1.15 6.83
N LEU A 40 19.02 -0.25 6.29
CA LEU A 40 18.19 -0.50 5.12
C LEU A 40 18.90 -0.03 3.85
N TYR A 41 18.91 -0.90 2.85
CA TYR A 41 19.47 -0.61 1.53
C TYR A 41 18.36 -0.55 0.49
N PRO A 42 18.32 0.47 -0.37
CA PRO A 42 17.36 0.53 -1.45
C PRO A 42 17.63 -0.58 -2.47
N ILE A 43 16.58 -1.25 -2.92
CA ILE A 43 16.66 -2.22 -4.02
C ILE A 43 16.40 -1.46 -5.32
N HIS A 44 17.36 -1.52 -6.25
CA HIS A 44 17.32 -0.75 -7.50
C HIS A 44 16.84 -1.56 -8.73
N HIS A 45 16.90 -2.88 -8.65
CA HIS A 45 16.57 -3.77 -9.76
C HIS A 45 15.76 -4.95 -9.23
N LEU A 46 14.46 -4.90 -9.49
CA LEU A 46 13.53 -6.00 -9.27
C LEU A 46 13.21 -6.62 -10.64
N ASP A 47 13.00 -7.94 -10.68
CA ASP A 47 12.49 -8.61 -11.87
C ASP A 47 10.96 -8.45 -11.98
N ASP A 48 10.38 -8.75 -13.15
CA ASP A 48 8.93 -8.60 -13.39
C ASP A 48 8.05 -9.62 -12.61
N GLN A 49 8.65 -10.49 -11.80
CA GLN A 49 7.99 -11.47 -10.95
C GLN A 49 8.33 -11.29 -9.46
N GLU A 50 8.92 -10.15 -9.08
CA GLU A 50 9.14 -9.76 -7.69
C GLU A 50 7.88 -9.08 -7.15
N PHE A 51 7.10 -9.85 -6.39
CA PHE A 51 5.90 -9.36 -5.72
C PHE A 51 6.14 -9.11 -4.23
N PHE A 52 5.32 -8.25 -3.65
CA PHE A 52 5.34 -7.89 -2.23
C PHE A 52 3.94 -8.01 -1.62
N PRO A 53 3.84 -8.26 -0.31
CA PRO A 53 2.55 -8.19 0.39
C PRO A 53 1.81 -6.88 0.09
N GLY A 54 0.53 -7.00 -0.26
CA GLY A 54 -0.32 -5.88 -0.65
C GLY A 54 -0.33 -5.53 -2.14
N ASP A 55 0.55 -6.14 -2.96
CA ASP A 55 0.49 -5.96 -4.41
C ASP A 55 -0.78 -6.63 -4.99
N PHE A 56 -1.44 -5.93 -5.91
CA PHE A 56 -2.63 -6.43 -6.59
C PHE A 56 -2.22 -7.09 -7.91
N VAL A 57 -2.71 -8.30 -8.13
CA VAL A 57 -2.32 -9.15 -9.25
C VAL A 57 -3.53 -9.71 -9.98
N ILE A 58 -3.29 -10.23 -11.19
CA ILE A 58 -4.24 -11.04 -11.96
C ILE A 58 -3.55 -12.33 -12.39
N GLU A 59 -4.34 -13.34 -12.78
CA GLU A 59 -3.78 -14.52 -13.44
C GLU A 59 -3.20 -14.13 -14.80
N ASN A 60 -1.99 -14.62 -15.09
CA ASN A 60 -1.32 -14.50 -16.37
C ASN A 60 -1.88 -15.50 -17.39
N ARG A 61 -3.17 -15.38 -17.71
CA ARG A 61 -3.88 -16.21 -18.70
C ARG A 61 -4.68 -15.33 -19.66
N GLU A 62 -4.73 -15.72 -20.94
CA GLU A 62 -5.44 -14.95 -21.98
C GLU A 62 -6.95 -14.79 -21.70
N GLU A 63 -7.53 -15.71 -20.93
CA GLU A 63 -8.97 -15.73 -20.59
C GLU A 63 -9.24 -15.37 -19.11
N GLY A 64 -8.31 -14.66 -18.47
CA GLY A 64 -8.47 -14.23 -17.08
C GLY A 64 -9.82 -13.54 -16.85
N CYS A 65 -10.52 -13.91 -15.77
CA CYS A 65 -11.77 -13.25 -15.42
C CYS A 65 -11.49 -11.80 -15.03
N MET A 66 -11.79 -10.83 -15.92
CA MET A 66 -11.57 -9.39 -15.68
C MET A 66 -12.21 -8.84 -14.39
N ARG A 67 -13.07 -9.62 -13.74
CA ARG A 67 -13.74 -9.28 -12.48
C ARG A 67 -13.08 -9.87 -11.25
N VAL A 68 -11.97 -10.60 -11.40
CA VAL A 68 -11.25 -11.25 -10.31
C VAL A 68 -9.84 -10.69 -10.25
N TYR A 69 -9.42 -10.28 -9.06
CA TYR A 69 -8.06 -9.84 -8.79
C TYR A 69 -7.53 -10.55 -7.54
N GLY A 70 -6.23 -10.70 -7.45
CA GLY A 70 -5.51 -11.23 -6.30
C GLY A 70 -4.85 -10.12 -5.50
N VAL A 71 -4.65 -10.35 -4.21
CA VAL A 71 -3.79 -9.53 -3.34
C VAL A 71 -2.76 -10.45 -2.71
N VAL A 72 -1.48 -10.15 -2.94
CA VAL A 72 -0.37 -10.95 -2.42
C VAL A 72 -0.33 -10.84 -0.90
N GLN A 73 -0.30 -11.98 -0.22
CA GLN A 73 -0.17 -12.04 1.25
C GLN A 73 1.29 -12.20 1.67
N ARG A 74 2.01 -13.07 0.96
CA ARG A 74 3.43 -13.37 1.14
C ARG A 74 3.99 -14.10 -0.08
N VAL A 75 5.31 -14.12 -0.20
CA VAL A 75 6.09 -14.69 -1.29
C VAL A 75 7.18 -15.58 -0.72
N ASP A 76 7.31 -16.79 -1.27
CA ASP A 76 8.51 -17.61 -1.14
C ASP A 76 9.40 -17.35 -2.35
N HIS A 77 10.38 -16.46 -2.17
CA HIS A 77 11.31 -16.10 -3.24
C HIS A 77 12.13 -17.31 -3.73
N ALA A 78 12.50 -18.24 -2.84
CA ALA A 78 13.29 -19.42 -3.21
C ALA A 78 12.45 -20.43 -3.99
N GLY A 79 11.20 -20.66 -3.57
CA GLY A 79 10.24 -21.52 -4.24
C GLY A 79 9.62 -20.91 -5.51
N ARG A 80 9.76 -19.59 -5.71
CA ARG A 80 9.08 -18.81 -6.77
C ARG A 80 7.56 -19.02 -6.72
N THR A 81 7.01 -18.98 -5.51
CA THR A 81 5.57 -19.06 -5.24
C THR A 81 5.09 -17.90 -4.38
N ALA A 82 3.80 -17.60 -4.47
CA ALA A 82 3.15 -16.59 -3.66
C ALA A 82 1.83 -17.12 -3.10
N THR A 83 1.53 -16.78 -1.85
CA THR A 83 0.19 -16.98 -1.28
C THR A 83 -0.66 -15.76 -1.62
N VAL A 84 -1.78 -15.97 -2.33
CA VAL A 84 -2.63 -14.90 -2.85
C VAL A 84 -4.07 -15.09 -2.38
N LYS A 85 -4.70 -14.01 -1.92
CA LYS A 85 -6.15 -13.94 -1.70
C LYS A 85 -6.82 -13.40 -2.94
N TRP A 86 -7.79 -14.13 -3.47
CA TRP A 86 -8.53 -13.75 -4.68
C TRP A 86 -9.88 -13.15 -4.32
N PHE A 87 -10.23 -12.06 -4.97
CA PHE A 87 -11.45 -11.31 -4.74
C PHE A 87 -12.22 -11.13 -6.04
N ARG A 88 -13.54 -11.16 -5.94
CA ARG A 88 -14.42 -10.67 -7.01
C ARG A 88 -14.68 -9.18 -6.81
N THR A 89 -14.39 -8.39 -7.83
CA THR A 89 -14.78 -6.97 -7.95
C THR A 89 -16.29 -6.82 -7.77
N TYR A 90 -16.72 -5.65 -7.29
CA TYR A 90 -18.15 -5.34 -7.19
C TYR A 90 -18.74 -5.23 -8.60
N THR A 91 -19.72 -6.08 -8.91
CA THR A 91 -20.70 -5.76 -9.94
C THR A 91 -21.71 -4.79 -9.35
N ALA A 92 -22.35 -3.97 -10.19
CA ALA A 92 -23.29 -2.89 -9.82
C ALA A 92 -24.57 -3.36 -9.07
N ASP A 93 -24.55 -4.58 -8.55
CA ASP A 93 -25.68 -5.34 -8.05
C ASP A 93 -25.86 -5.15 -6.53
N ASN A 94 -24.82 -4.67 -5.82
CA ASN A 94 -24.85 -4.35 -4.39
C ASN A 94 -24.66 -2.84 -4.18
N VAL A 95 -25.72 -2.07 -4.44
CA VAL A 95 -25.74 -0.60 -4.42
C VAL A 95 -25.51 -0.02 -3.01
N ASP A 96 -25.84 -0.77 -1.96
CA ASP A 96 -25.83 -0.23 -0.60
C ASP A 96 -24.43 -0.28 0.07
N CYS A 97 -23.57 -1.24 -0.32
CA CYS A 97 -22.21 -1.42 0.22
C CYS A 97 -21.32 -2.19 -0.80
N PRO A 98 -20.70 -1.53 -1.79
CA PRO A 98 -19.81 -2.20 -2.72
C PRO A 98 -18.52 -2.64 -2.02
N GLN A 99 -18.47 -3.89 -1.56
CA GLN A 99 -17.27 -4.51 -1.00
C GLN A 99 -16.81 -5.67 -1.89
N PRO A 100 -15.50 -5.82 -2.14
CA PRO A 100 -14.97 -7.00 -2.82
C PRO A 100 -15.31 -8.27 -2.05
N ALA A 101 -15.72 -9.32 -2.77
CA ALA A 101 -16.04 -10.60 -2.17
C ALA A 101 -14.80 -11.52 -2.21
N LEU A 102 -14.31 -11.95 -1.05
CA LEU A 102 -13.24 -12.96 -0.97
C LEU A 102 -13.74 -14.27 -1.56
N LEU A 103 -12.99 -14.80 -2.53
CA LEU A 103 -13.28 -16.07 -3.20
C LEU A 103 -12.50 -17.20 -2.54
N MET A 104 -11.18 -17.06 -2.46
CA MET A 104 -10.30 -18.08 -1.92
C MET A 104 -8.90 -17.52 -1.59
N GLU A 105 -8.11 -18.33 -0.90
CA GLU A 105 -6.68 -18.11 -0.69
C GLU A 105 -5.94 -19.37 -1.13
N ASN A 106 -4.94 -19.23 -1.99
CA ASN A 106 -4.12 -20.34 -2.43
C ASN A 106 -2.70 -19.90 -2.78
N GLU A 107 -1.79 -20.89 -2.78
CA GLU A 107 -0.44 -20.71 -3.28
C GLU A 107 -0.42 -20.90 -4.81
N VAL A 108 0.28 -20.01 -5.50
CA VAL A 108 0.42 -19.99 -6.96
C VAL A 108 1.87 -19.71 -7.35
N SER A 109 2.25 -20.08 -8.58
CA SER A 109 3.55 -19.68 -9.11
C SER A 109 3.58 -18.18 -9.42
N VAL A 110 4.69 -17.50 -9.13
CA VAL A 110 4.87 -16.09 -9.50
C VAL A 110 4.86 -15.88 -11.03
N TYR A 111 5.17 -16.91 -11.82
CA TYR A 111 5.10 -16.85 -13.28
C TYR A 111 3.66 -16.87 -13.84
N ASP A 112 2.72 -17.36 -13.04
CA ASP A 112 1.29 -17.36 -13.34
C ASP A 112 0.61 -16.05 -12.90
N LEU A 113 1.38 -15.10 -12.35
CA LEU A 113 0.90 -13.80 -11.90
C LEU A 113 1.38 -12.68 -12.82
N LYS A 114 0.57 -11.63 -12.89
CA LYS A 114 0.91 -10.32 -13.48
C LYS A 114 0.36 -9.23 -12.59
N ASP A 115 1.02 -8.08 -12.57
CA ASP A 115 0.47 -6.89 -11.92
C ASP A 115 -0.92 -6.56 -12.48
N HIS A 116 -1.82 -6.15 -11.60
CA HIS A 116 -3.11 -5.63 -12.03
C HIS A 116 -2.88 -4.34 -12.83
N PRO A 117 -3.47 -4.18 -14.03
CA PRO A 117 -3.22 -3.00 -14.87
C PRO A 117 -3.72 -1.69 -14.23
N ASP A 118 -4.82 -1.76 -13.47
CA ASP A 118 -5.47 -0.58 -12.88
C ASP A 118 -5.18 -0.39 -11.38
N PHE A 119 -4.66 -1.41 -10.68
CA PHE A 119 -4.53 -1.40 -9.21
C PHE A 119 -3.06 -1.53 -8.84
N GLN A 120 -2.32 -0.44 -8.95
CA GLN A 120 -0.88 -0.39 -8.61
C GLN A 120 -0.63 0.65 -7.52
N TYR A 121 -1.35 0.49 -6.41
CA TYR A 121 -1.20 1.38 -5.27
C TYR A 121 0.08 1.03 -4.52
N ARG A 122 0.79 2.03 -4.01
CA ARG A 122 1.87 1.87 -3.03
C ARG A 122 1.68 2.93 -1.94
N PRO A 123 2.14 2.69 -0.70
CA PRO A 123 2.21 3.75 0.29
C PRO A 123 2.92 4.97 -0.30
N GLY A 124 2.24 6.12 -0.30
CA GLY A 124 2.71 7.35 -0.94
C GLY A 124 2.13 7.67 -2.30
N THR A 125 1.40 6.76 -2.95
CA THR A 125 0.72 7.04 -4.23
C THR A 125 -0.37 8.08 -4.03
N VAL A 126 -0.33 9.16 -4.82
CA VAL A 126 -1.41 10.15 -4.87
C VAL A 126 -2.56 9.60 -5.71
N VAL A 127 -3.76 9.61 -5.15
CA VAL A 127 -4.97 9.10 -5.80
C VAL A 127 -6.02 10.19 -5.90
N ILE A 128 -6.84 10.12 -6.94
CA ILE A 128 -7.98 11.01 -7.15
C ILE A 128 -9.24 10.16 -7.10
N ARG A 129 -10.20 10.55 -6.25
CA ARG A 129 -11.50 9.92 -6.15
C ARG A 129 -12.34 10.34 -7.35
N VAL A 130 -12.61 9.41 -8.27
CA VAL A 130 -13.46 9.64 -9.44
C VAL A 130 -14.88 9.14 -9.14
N ALA A 131 -15.66 9.93 -8.42
CA ALA A 131 -17.11 9.71 -8.23
C ALA A 131 -17.81 10.99 -7.74
N ASN A 132 -19.04 11.21 -8.21
CA ASN A 132 -19.93 12.27 -7.74
C ASN A 132 -20.50 11.90 -6.35
N PHE A 133 -19.71 12.02 -5.29
CA PHE A 133 -20.24 11.96 -3.93
C PHE A 133 -20.92 13.29 -3.59
N GLN A 134 -22.17 13.23 -3.12
CA GLN A 134 -22.85 14.37 -2.49
C GLN A 134 -22.69 14.24 -0.98
N GLY A 135 -22.07 15.23 -0.31
CA GLY A 135 -21.78 15.18 1.13
C GLY A 135 -20.67 16.15 1.59
N GLU A 136 -20.32 16.10 2.89
CA GLU A 136 -19.39 17.05 3.55
C GLU A 136 -17.96 17.08 2.97
N ASP A 137 -17.57 16.07 2.19
CA ASP A 137 -16.23 15.93 1.57
C ASP A 137 -16.19 16.30 0.06
N GLU A 138 -17.18 17.04 -0.46
CA GLU A 138 -17.22 17.50 -1.87
C GLU A 138 -15.95 18.26 -2.33
N GLY A 139 -15.17 18.80 -1.40
CA GLY A 139 -13.93 19.54 -1.69
C GLY A 139 -12.65 18.71 -1.78
N CYS A 140 -12.64 17.47 -1.27
CA CYS A 140 -11.42 16.65 -1.12
C CYS A 140 -11.42 15.49 -2.11
N THR A 141 -11.16 15.81 -3.39
CA THR A 141 -11.12 14.82 -4.47
C THR A 141 -9.78 14.08 -4.59
N ALA A 142 -8.74 14.53 -3.88
CA ALA A 142 -7.41 13.91 -3.91
C ALA A 142 -6.96 13.47 -2.50
N GLY A 143 -6.23 12.36 -2.45
CA GLY A 143 -5.67 11.78 -1.23
C GLY A 143 -4.37 11.04 -1.50
N GLN A 144 -3.77 10.46 -0.47
CA GLN A 144 -2.52 9.72 -0.58
C GLN A 144 -2.70 8.36 0.06
N VAL A 145 -2.37 7.30 -0.66
CA VAL A 145 -2.38 5.94 -0.11
C VAL A 145 -1.45 5.89 1.10
N LEU A 146 -2.01 5.63 2.28
CA LEU A 146 -1.28 5.47 3.52
C LEU A 146 -0.76 4.04 3.65
N ASP A 147 -1.61 3.07 3.32
CA ASP A 147 -1.28 1.66 3.46
C ASP A 147 -2.12 0.79 2.50
N ASN A 148 -1.52 -0.32 2.06
CA ASN A 148 -2.18 -1.35 1.28
C ASN A 148 -2.20 -2.62 2.11
N TYR A 149 -3.36 -2.95 2.63
CA TYR A 149 -3.48 -4.12 3.47
C TYR A 149 -3.58 -5.38 2.62
N PRO A 150 -3.00 -6.51 3.08
CA PRO A 150 -3.16 -7.80 2.42
C PRO A 150 -4.63 -8.23 2.26
N GLU A 151 -5.58 -7.73 3.07
CA GLU A 151 -7.01 -7.94 2.79
C GLU A 151 -7.58 -7.19 1.57
N GLY A 152 -6.75 -6.50 0.79
CA GLY A 152 -7.15 -5.75 -0.39
C GLY A 152 -7.80 -4.40 -0.09
N ARG A 153 -7.55 -3.86 1.11
CA ARG A 153 -7.99 -2.52 1.53
C ARG A 153 -6.89 -1.51 1.26
N VAL A 154 -7.29 -0.35 0.75
CA VAL A 154 -6.40 0.79 0.54
C VAL A 154 -6.89 1.91 1.46
N CYS A 155 -6.02 2.38 2.37
CA CYS A 155 -6.30 3.57 3.18
C CYS A 155 -5.73 4.80 2.45
N THR A 156 -6.49 5.88 2.36
CA THR A 156 -6.16 7.11 1.61
C THR A 156 -6.32 8.36 2.45
#